data_AF-A0A2A3T340-F1
#
_entry.id   AF-A0A2A3T340-F1
#
_cell.length_a   1.000
_cell.length_b   1.000
_cell.length_c   1.000
_cell.angle_alpha   90.00
_cell.angle_beta   90.00
_cell.angle_gamma   90.00
#
_symmetry.space_group_name_H-M   'P 1'
#
loop_
_entity.id
_entity.type
_entity.pdbx_description
1 polymer ?
#
loop_
_entity_poly.entity_id
_entity_poly.type
_entity_poly.pdbx_seq_one_letter_code
_entity_poly.pdbx_strand_id
1 'polypeptide(L)'
;MSCSGEVVEKEPELIQIRPSIVKQLKKAKYGVSDHSTVELCHWTKKSFRGEGTCYKHKFYGISTHRCMEFSPAGMYCENRCVYCWRPMEFYETMEMKPENVAEPEEIMTNLMAERRKLIMGHYGDPNQDKKKLDESLLPSHYSISLSGE
;
A
#
# COMPACT_ATOMS: atom_id res chain seq x y z
N MET A 1 37.15 -36.41 7.23
CA MET A 1 36.41 -36.06 6.01
C MET A 1 34.94 -35.96 6.37
N SER A 2 34.41 -34.75 6.49
CA SER A 2 32.98 -34.43 6.29
C SER A 2 32.84 -32.91 6.45
N CYS A 3 33.25 -32.18 5.42
CA CYS A 3 32.78 -30.81 5.24
C CYS A 3 31.42 -30.93 4.55
N SER A 4 30.37 -31.21 5.31
CA SER A 4 29.00 -30.91 4.89
C SER A 4 28.89 -29.39 4.90
N GLY A 5 29.31 -28.79 3.79
CA GLY A 5 29.05 -27.38 3.51
C GLY A 5 27.54 -27.22 3.41
N GLU A 6 26.91 -26.86 4.52
CA GLU A 6 25.61 -26.21 4.49
C GLU A 6 25.79 -24.95 3.66
N VAL A 7 25.34 -25.01 2.40
CA VAL A 7 25.12 -23.82 1.61
C VAL A 7 23.98 -23.12 2.33
N VAL A 8 24.31 -22.16 3.19
CA VAL A 8 23.34 -21.17 3.66
C VAL A 8 22.95 -20.40 2.41
N GLU A 9 21.88 -20.83 1.74
CA GLU A 9 21.24 -20.03 0.71
C GLU A 9 20.93 -18.69 1.35
N LYS A 10 21.65 -17.64 0.96
CA LYS A 10 21.29 -16.28 1.35
C LYS A 10 19.87 -16.07 0.84
N GLU A 11 18.93 -15.85 1.76
CA GLU A 11 17.61 -15.37 1.39
C GLU A 11 17.80 -14.20 0.40
N PRO A 12 17.16 -14.25 -0.77
CA PRO A 12 17.30 -13.19 -1.75
C PRO A 12 16.87 -11.86 -1.11
N GLU A 13 17.73 -10.84 -1.24
CA GLU A 13 17.45 -9.52 -0.68
C GLU A 13 16.21 -8.94 -1.38
N LEU A 14 15.11 -8.77 -0.63
CA LEU A 14 13.85 -8.28 -1.17
C LEU A 14 14.00 -6.88 -1.76
N ILE A 15 13.23 -6.60 -2.82
CA ILE A 15 13.23 -5.28 -3.45
C ILE A 15 12.75 -4.21 -2.45
N GLN A 16 13.56 -3.16 -2.28
CA GLN A 16 13.24 -2.02 -1.42
C GLN A 16 13.05 -0.74 -2.23
N ILE A 17 12.07 0.08 -1.86
CA ILE A 17 11.96 1.44 -2.39
C ILE A 17 13.09 2.31 -1.80
N ARG A 18 13.77 3.12 -2.64
CA ARG A 18 14.82 4.06 -2.22
C ARG A 18 14.45 4.86 -0.96
N PRO A 19 15.33 4.99 0.05
CA PRO A 19 15.02 5.71 1.29
C PRO A 19 14.57 7.16 1.09
N SER A 20 15.13 7.86 0.10
CA SER A 20 14.72 9.22 -0.26
C SER A 20 13.27 9.29 -0.76
N ILE A 21 12.83 8.29 -1.52
CA ILE A 21 11.46 8.15 -2.01
C ILE A 21 10.53 7.71 -0.87
N VAL A 22 10.93 6.75 -0.03
CA VAL A 22 10.16 6.35 1.16
C VAL A 22 9.84 7.55 2.05
N LYS A 23 10.79 8.47 2.25
CA LYS A 23 10.56 9.70 3.03
C LYS A 23 9.49 10.61 2.38
N GLN A 24 9.51 10.72 1.05
CA GLN A 24 8.51 11.49 0.31
C GLN A 24 7.12 10.85 0.37
N LEU A 25 7.05 9.53 0.17
CA LEU A 25 5.81 8.75 0.29
C LEU A 25 5.20 8.88 1.68
N LYS A 26 5.99 8.71 2.75
CA LYS A 26 5.52 8.88 4.13
C LYS A 26 5.01 10.30 4.40
N LYS A 27 5.65 11.33 3.84
CA LYS A 27 5.15 12.72 3.91
C LYS A 27 3.80 12.87 3.21
N ALA A 28 3.62 12.17 2.08
CA ALA A 28 2.36 12.08 1.34
C ALA A 28 1.32 11.12 1.96
N LYS A 29 1.56 10.59 3.16
CA LYS A 29 0.66 9.70 3.92
C LYS A 29 0.49 8.30 3.33
N TYR A 30 1.56 7.78 2.72
CA TYR A 30 1.68 6.39 2.32
C TYR A 30 2.20 5.52 3.46
N GLY A 31 1.68 4.31 3.54
CA GLY A 31 2.33 3.16 4.16
C GLY A 31 3.23 2.47 3.14
N VAL A 32 4.41 2.02 3.58
CA VAL A 32 5.41 1.41 2.71
C VAL A 32 6.01 0.18 3.39
N SER A 33 6.06 -0.93 2.66
CA SER A 33 6.78 -2.16 3.03
C SER A 33 7.47 -2.70 1.80
N ASP A 34 8.78 -2.85 1.82
CA ASP A 34 9.55 -3.43 0.72
C ASP A 34 9.31 -2.67 -0.60
N HIS A 35 8.78 -3.36 -1.61
CA HIS A 35 8.37 -2.81 -2.90
C HIS A 35 6.88 -2.39 -2.94
N SER A 36 6.15 -2.64 -1.86
CA SER A 36 4.70 -2.47 -1.76
C SER A 36 4.29 -1.19 -1.02
N THR A 37 3.12 -0.64 -1.38
CA THR A 37 2.60 0.62 -0.82
C THR A 37 1.10 0.55 -0.56
N VAL A 38 0.62 1.30 0.44
CA VAL A 38 -0.81 1.41 0.79
C VAL A 38 -1.16 2.86 1.14
N GLU A 39 -2.37 3.31 0.80
CA GLU A 39 -2.88 4.63 1.16
C GLU A 39 -4.33 4.55 1.66
N LEU A 40 -4.73 5.53 2.47
CA LEU A 40 -6.15 5.85 2.68
C LEU A 40 -6.61 6.81 1.58
N CYS A 41 -7.38 6.30 0.64
CA CYS A 41 -7.90 7.08 -0.48
C CYS A 41 -8.72 8.30 0.01
N HIS A 42 -8.85 9.30 -0.87
CA HIS A 42 -9.60 10.53 -0.58
C HIS A 42 -11.00 10.24 -0.02
N TRP A 43 -11.73 9.30 -0.65
CA TRP A 43 -13.10 8.98 -0.28
C TRP A 43 -13.22 8.17 1.02
N THR A 44 -12.23 7.35 1.36
CA THR A 44 -12.17 6.68 2.67
C THR A 44 -12.11 7.72 3.79
N LYS A 45 -11.23 8.72 3.65
CA LYS A 45 -11.09 9.82 4.60
C LYS A 45 -12.37 10.67 4.72
N LYS A 46 -13.05 10.94 3.61
CA LYS A 46 -14.38 11.60 3.61
C LYS A 46 -15.45 10.76 4.29
N SER A 47 -15.48 9.46 4.02
CA SER A 47 -16.45 8.55 4.63
C SER A 47 -16.30 8.53 6.16
N PHE A 48 -15.08 8.57 6.68
CA PHE A 48 -14.83 8.68 8.13
C PHE A 48 -15.45 9.95 8.73
N ARG A 49 -15.45 11.08 8.02
CA ARG A 49 -16.09 12.33 8.47
C ARG A 49 -17.60 12.43 8.19
N GLY A 50 -18.19 11.39 7.61
CA GLY A 50 -19.59 11.43 7.17
C GLY A 50 -19.85 12.31 5.95
N GLU A 51 -18.80 12.73 5.21
CA GLU A 51 -18.88 13.64 4.06
C GLU A 51 -19.26 12.97 2.74
N GLY A 52 -19.64 11.69 2.77
CA GLY A 52 -20.13 10.94 1.60
C GLY A 52 -19.36 9.65 1.30
N THR A 53 -19.68 9.05 0.15
CA THR A 53 -19.14 7.78 -0.34
C THR A 53 -18.60 7.93 -1.77
N CYS A 54 -17.72 7.02 -2.20
CA CYS A 54 -17.18 7.08 -3.56
C CYS A 54 -18.18 6.59 -4.61
N TYR A 55 -17.91 6.88 -5.88
CA TYR A 55 -18.77 6.42 -6.98
C TYR A 55 -18.92 4.88 -7.01
N LYS A 56 -17.89 4.13 -6.60
CA LYS A 56 -17.94 2.66 -6.55
C LYS A 56 -19.00 2.15 -5.58
N HIS A 57 -19.29 2.89 -4.50
CA HIS A 57 -20.42 2.56 -3.61
C HIS A 57 -21.75 2.67 -4.36
N LYS A 58 -21.95 3.75 -5.12
CA LYS A 58 -23.17 3.97 -5.89
C LYS A 58 -23.36 2.93 -7.01
N PHE A 59 -22.29 2.55 -7.69
CA PHE A 59 -22.37 1.66 -8.85
C PHE A 59 -22.34 0.17 -8.47
N TYR A 60 -21.58 -0.18 -7.44
CA TYR A 60 -21.28 -1.58 -7.11
C TYR A 60 -21.63 -1.96 -5.67
N GLY A 61 -22.18 -1.04 -4.87
CA GLY A 61 -22.57 -1.31 -3.48
C GLY A 61 -21.39 -1.49 -2.51
N ILE A 62 -20.14 -1.21 -2.91
CA ILE A 62 -18.98 -1.42 -2.04
C ILE A 62 -19.01 -0.49 -0.83
N SER A 63 -18.50 -0.96 0.31
CA SER A 63 -18.33 -0.13 1.49
C SER A 63 -17.08 0.75 1.34
N THR A 64 -17.26 2.05 1.07
CA THR A 64 -16.15 2.99 0.77
C THR A 64 -15.06 2.96 1.85
N HIS A 65 -15.43 3.05 3.12
CA HIS A 65 -14.48 3.08 4.24
C HIS A 65 -13.80 1.73 4.50
N ARG A 66 -14.31 0.62 3.94
CA ARG A 66 -13.75 -0.73 4.06
C ARG A 66 -12.93 -1.13 2.84
N CYS A 67 -12.57 -0.17 1.98
CA CYS A 67 -11.64 -0.39 0.89
C CYS A 67 -10.19 -0.19 1.37
N MET A 68 -9.31 -1.10 0.94
CA MET A 68 -7.86 -1.00 1.04
C MET A 68 -7.29 -0.73 -0.34
N GLU A 69 -6.83 0.50 -0.58
CA GLU A 69 -6.14 0.87 -1.80
C GLU A 69 -4.64 0.69 -1.62
N PHE A 70 -4.05 -0.20 -2.41
CA PHE A 70 -2.64 -0.56 -2.30
C PHE A 70 -2.05 -0.94 -3.66
N SER A 71 -0.75 -1.15 -3.69
CA SER A 71 -0.04 -1.74 -4.82
C SER A 71 1.15 -2.57 -4.31
N PRO A 72 1.34 -3.80 -4.81
CA PRO A 72 2.54 -4.58 -4.56
C PRO A 72 3.76 -4.01 -5.30
N ALA A 73 3.56 -3.21 -6.34
CA ALA A 73 4.62 -2.67 -7.19
C ALA A 73 4.66 -1.13 -7.09
N GLY A 74 4.72 -0.61 -5.86
CA GLY A 74 4.42 0.80 -5.58
C GLY A 74 5.23 1.81 -6.40
N MET A 75 6.48 1.49 -6.75
CA MET A 75 7.38 2.36 -7.51
C MET A 75 8.00 1.65 -8.73
N TYR A 76 7.31 0.65 -9.27
CA TYR A 76 7.71 -0.10 -10.46
C TYR A 76 6.61 0.02 -11.51
N CYS A 77 6.98 0.34 -12.75
CA CYS A 77 6.07 0.47 -13.88
C CYS A 77 6.87 0.55 -15.17
N GLU A 78 6.43 -0.09 -16.23
CA GLU A 78 7.02 0.01 -17.57
C GLU A 78 6.58 1.29 -18.28
N ASN A 79 5.41 1.80 -17.90
CA ASN A 79 4.81 2.97 -18.53
C ASN A 79 5.33 4.29 -17.94
N ARG A 80 5.31 5.32 -18.78
CA ARG A 80 5.80 6.68 -18.49
C ARG A 80 4.74 7.70 -18.93
N CYS A 81 3.54 7.53 -18.39
CA CYS A 81 2.36 8.28 -18.80
C CYS A 81 2.45 9.75 -18.37
N VAL A 82 2.12 10.67 -19.29
CA VAL A 82 2.12 12.14 -19.03
C VAL A 82 1.13 12.57 -17.94
N TYR A 83 0.13 11.74 -17.65
CA TYR A 83 -0.90 11.98 -16.65
C TYR A 83 -0.65 11.23 -15.33
N CYS A 84 0.40 10.41 -15.24
CA CYS A 84 0.74 9.79 -13.97
C CYS A 84 1.22 10.87 -13.02
N TRP A 85 0.50 11.01 -11.92
CA TRP A 85 0.73 12.03 -10.89
C TRP A 85 2.09 11.93 -10.19
N ARG A 86 2.84 10.84 -10.40
CA ARG A 86 4.18 10.65 -9.82
C ARG A 86 5.28 11.01 -10.81
N PRO A 87 6.32 11.72 -10.35
CA PRO A 87 7.50 11.97 -11.17
C PRO A 87 8.08 10.67 -11.72
N MET A 88 8.24 10.62 -13.05
CA MET A 88 8.78 9.47 -13.76
C MET A 88 10.18 9.06 -13.28
N GLU A 89 10.92 10.02 -12.75
CA GLU A 89 12.26 9.88 -12.15
C GLU A 89 12.26 9.01 -10.90
N PHE A 90 11.09 8.76 -10.29
CA PHE A 90 10.97 7.92 -9.10
C PHE A 90 10.80 6.44 -9.41
N TYR A 91 10.53 6.06 -10.66
CA TYR A 91 10.43 4.66 -11.05
C TYR A 91 11.83 4.09 -11.27
N GLU A 92 12.18 3.09 -10.46
CA GLU A 92 13.38 2.29 -10.67
C GLU A 92 13.13 1.19 -11.70
N THR A 93 14.16 0.35 -11.94
CA THR A 93 14.25 -0.72 -12.95
C THR A 93 12.91 -1.24 -13.47
N MET A 94 12.82 -1.45 -14.79
CA MET A 94 11.58 -1.90 -15.46
C MET A 94 11.12 -3.31 -15.06
N GLU A 95 11.91 -4.07 -14.28
CA GLU A 95 11.64 -5.48 -13.99
C GLU A 95 11.82 -5.78 -12.50
N MET A 96 10.80 -6.40 -11.90
CA MET A 96 10.86 -6.99 -10.57
C MET A 96 11.17 -8.47 -10.72
N LYS A 97 12.39 -8.88 -10.39
CA LYS A 97 12.80 -10.28 -10.44
C LYS A 97 11.98 -11.09 -9.42
N PRO A 98 11.32 -12.20 -9.82
CA PRO A 98 10.45 -12.97 -8.95
C PRO A 98 11.12 -13.38 -7.63
N GLU A 99 12.41 -13.73 -7.66
CA GLU A 99 13.17 -14.11 -6.48
C GLU A 99 13.35 -12.99 -5.45
N ASN A 100 13.20 -11.73 -5.84
CA ASN A 100 13.33 -10.57 -4.95
C ASN A 100 11.96 -9.97 -4.55
N VAL A 101 10.84 -10.57 -4.98
CA VAL A 101 9.48 -10.15 -4.62
C VAL A 101 9.06 -10.85 -3.34
N ALA A 102 8.55 -10.09 -2.38
CA ALA A 102 8.04 -10.61 -1.12
C ALA A 102 6.84 -11.55 -1.35
N GLU A 103 6.71 -12.55 -0.47
CA GLU A 103 5.59 -13.49 -0.56
C GLU A 103 4.24 -12.77 -0.36
N PRO A 104 3.17 -13.16 -1.06
CA PRO A 104 1.88 -12.47 -0.99
C PRO A 104 1.31 -12.33 0.44
N GLU A 105 1.53 -13.33 1.29
CA GLU A 105 1.10 -13.29 2.70
C GLU A 105 1.84 -12.21 3.50
N GLU A 106 3.15 -12.05 3.27
CA GLU A 106 3.98 -11.03 3.91
C GLU A 106 3.58 -9.63 3.43
N ILE A 107 3.38 -9.45 2.12
CA ILE A 107 2.88 -8.19 1.54
C ILE A 107 1.58 -7.78 2.22
N MET A 108 0.61 -8.69 2.29
CA MET A 108 -0.69 -8.38 2.89
C MET A 108 -0.57 -8.07 4.38
N THR A 109 0.19 -8.88 5.13
CA THR A 109 0.38 -8.68 6.58
C THR A 109 1.02 -7.32 6.87
N ASN A 110 2.10 -6.99 6.16
CA ASN A 110 2.83 -5.75 6.37
C ASN A 110 2.02 -4.53 5.93
N LEU A 111 1.35 -4.59 4.77
CA LEU A 111 0.50 -3.49 4.31
C LEU A 111 -0.74 -3.30 5.19
N MET A 112 -1.32 -4.36 5.76
CA MET A 112 -2.39 -4.21 6.74
C MET A 112 -1.89 -3.51 8.01
N ALA A 113 -0.68 -3.82 8.48
CA ALA A 113 -0.06 -3.13 9.60
C ALA A 113 0.20 -1.65 9.31
N GLU A 114 0.75 -1.33 8.13
CA GLU A 114 0.95 0.05 7.70
C GLU A 114 -0.37 0.81 7.55
N ARG A 115 -1.38 0.19 6.95
CA ARG A 115 -2.73 0.77 6.82
C ARG A 115 -3.35 1.04 8.18
N ARG A 116 -3.18 0.12 9.15
CA ARG A 116 -3.65 0.32 10.53
C ARG A 116 -3.03 1.57 11.14
N LYS A 117 -1.72 1.81 10.97
CA LYS A 117 -1.05 3.03 11.45
C LYS A 117 -1.67 4.29 10.86
N LEU A 118 -1.99 4.28 9.57
CA LEU A 118 -2.67 5.40 8.91
C LEU A 118 -4.06 5.67 9.51
N ILE A 119 -4.85 4.60 9.77
CA ILE A 119 -6.18 4.73 10.39
C ILE A 119 -6.10 5.22 11.83
N MET A 120 -5.12 4.75 12.61
CA MET A 120 -4.93 5.21 14.00
C MET A 120 -4.79 6.73 14.09
N GLY A 121 -4.19 7.38 13.08
CA GLY A 121 -4.08 8.83 13.00
C GLY A 121 -5.42 9.59 12.93
N HIS A 122 -6.54 8.90 12.65
CA HIS A 122 -7.87 9.50 12.59
C HIS A 122 -8.64 9.42 13.93
N TYR A 123 -8.31 8.50 14.85
CA TYR A 123 -9.06 8.35 16.11
C TYR A 123 -8.96 9.59 17.04
N GLY A 124 -7.97 10.45 16.82
CA GLY A 124 -7.78 11.67 17.61
C GLY A 124 -8.71 12.83 17.25
N ASP A 125 -9.41 12.77 16.11
CA ASP A 125 -10.32 13.83 15.65
C ASP A 125 -11.77 13.50 16.06
N PRO A 126 -12.43 14.32 16.90
CA PRO A 126 -13.78 14.05 17.38
C PRO A 126 -14.84 14.10 16.28
N ASN A 127 -14.53 14.66 15.11
CA ASN A 127 -15.44 14.71 13.97
C ASN A 127 -15.47 13.39 13.16
N GLN A 128 -14.64 12.41 13.52
CA GLN A 128 -14.60 11.13 12.84
C GLN A 128 -15.64 10.16 13.41
N ASP A 129 -16.32 9.45 12.51
CA ASP A 129 -17.21 8.34 12.81
C ASP A 129 -16.39 7.13 13.28
N LYS A 130 -16.37 6.93 14.60
CA LYS A 130 -15.64 5.83 15.24
C LYS A 130 -16.07 4.45 14.73
N LYS A 131 -17.37 4.26 14.46
CA LYS A 131 -17.87 2.98 13.95
C LYS A 131 -17.26 2.67 12.59
N LYS A 132 -17.17 3.68 11.70
CA LYS A 132 -16.52 3.50 10.40
C LYS A 132 -15.02 3.30 10.51
N LEU A 133 -14.34 3.94 11.47
CA LEU A 133 -12.93 3.67 11.71
C LEU A 133 -12.71 2.21 12.14
N ASP A 134 -13.52 1.72 13.08
CA ASP A 134 -13.46 0.35 13.58
C ASP A 134 -13.74 -0.67 12.46
N GLU A 135 -14.79 -0.45 11.66
CA GLU A 135 -15.11 -1.29 10.49
C GLU A 135 -14.02 -1.25 9.41
N SER A 136 -13.26 -0.15 9.33
CA SER A 136 -12.17 0.01 8.37
C SER A 136 -10.93 -0.80 8.75
N LEU A 137 -10.73 -1.15 10.03
CA LEU A 137 -9.56 -1.93 10.46
C LEU A 137 -9.47 -3.29 9.77
N LEU A 138 -10.61 -3.86 9.39
CA LEU A 138 -10.70 -5.05 8.56
C LEU A 138 -11.36 -4.73 7.21
N PRO A 139 -10.56 -4.52 6.15
CA PRO A 139 -11.07 -4.26 4.80
C PRO A 139 -11.97 -5.40 4.30
N SER A 140 -12.96 -5.05 3.48
CA SER A 140 -13.78 -6.01 2.72
C SER A 140 -13.49 -5.95 1.23
N HIS A 141 -12.80 -4.89 0.77
CA HIS A 141 -12.51 -4.66 -0.63
C HIS A 141 -11.05 -4.28 -0.78
N TYR A 142 -10.37 -4.92 -1.73
CA TYR A 142 -8.96 -4.73 -2.01
C TYR A 142 -8.84 -4.11 -3.41
N SER A 143 -8.31 -2.88 -3.48
CA SER A 143 -8.11 -2.13 -4.71
C SER A 143 -6.61 -2.10 -5.00
N ILE A 144 -6.16 -3.04 -5.83
CA ILE A 144 -4.78 -3.11 -6.33
C ILE A 144 -4.67 -2.10 -7.47
N SER A 145 -4.50 -0.83 -7.12
CA SER A 145 -4.62 0.27 -8.08
C SER A 145 -3.95 1.57 -7.63
N LEU A 146 -3.16 1.53 -6.56
CA LEU A 146 -2.61 2.75 -5.98
C LEU A 146 -1.60 3.41 -6.92
N SER A 147 -0.69 2.61 -7.48
CA SER A 147 0.40 3.09 -8.32
C SER A 147 1.31 1.97 -8.79
N GLY A 148 2.00 2.24 -9.90
CA GLY A 148 2.87 1.23 -10.49
C GLY A 148 2.07 0.15 -11.19
N GLU A 149 2.78 -0.87 -11.64
CA GLU A 149 2.25 -2.08 -12.29
C GLU A 149 2.91 -3.30 -11.66
#